data_AF-A0A3N5EKS9-F1
#
_entry.id   AF-A0A3N5EKS9-F1
#
_cell.length_a   1.000
_cell.length_b   1.000
_cell.length_c   1.000
_cell.angle_alpha   90.00
_cell.angle_beta   90.00
_cell.angle_gamma   90.00
#
_symmetry.space_group_name_H-M   'P 1'
#
loop_
_entity.id
_entity.type
_entity.pdbx_description
1 polymer ?
#
loop_
_entity_poly.entity_id
_entity_poly.type
_entity_poly.pdbx_seq_one_letter_code
_entity_poly.pdbx_strand_id
1 'polypeptide(L)'
;MTKSSGIALAIVVLLLAAVQHWGLERQPETVVEAPMKNLRNIPASQALPTYIASLFFGAFRAVAVDILWIQLRKVEEEKRWYERREIIQMISYVQPRNPEVWSHLGWHSAYNVANGFTDPNEAWEWVKFGLLWLRRGIGTLPQEPYLKEQLAYTLWHKAAWRDGDLDMDLLKRIENDAELQSALLPDGMKSDRPLSAFELALPLLERARNELLDRDIKLTQMGLYLYPDTMDGFARMCMILQGMYQWKLGRPEEAKVWFVRAQKQVEDMLSRQRGAPPREGFEKRYRNDLSPIFKDWAEMYKSYPEIVDLTEKAKSKKPEDLLAQLALVQGLLVRHGPIDEHWLWSRYNPFAPLNALKQKLSDDTQECNDSIEMGSEISPGDLAVATLAPEGLDVDYYWIGVPPPDDQSPRQPARPMTLKFIFKRPAAARLDLKVTLFDRGRRPLKEEVLDPKAVAGKDGTVFAHQVSEYGRYFLKVEPADPSIRPWP
;
A
#
# COMPACT_ATOMS: atom_id res chain seq x y z
N MET A 1 33.81 -43.45 19.03
CA MET A 1 32.71 -43.53 20.02
C MET A 1 32.65 -44.95 20.55
N THR A 2 32.88 -45.15 21.85
CA THR A 2 32.85 -46.47 22.48
C THR A 2 31.40 -46.93 22.63
N LYS A 3 31.15 -48.25 22.62
CA LYS A 3 29.79 -48.84 22.78
C LYS A 3 29.04 -48.31 24.01
N SER A 4 29.74 -47.88 25.06
CA SER A 4 29.15 -47.29 26.26
C SER A 4 28.55 -45.90 26.03
N SER A 5 29.12 -45.08 25.15
CA SER A 5 28.59 -43.75 24.80
C SER A 5 27.29 -43.84 23.99
N GLY A 6 27.16 -44.86 23.14
CA GLY A 6 25.92 -45.11 22.37
C GLY A 6 24.76 -45.59 23.24
N ILE A 7 25.06 -46.43 24.24
CA ILE A 7 24.07 -46.91 25.21
C ILE A 7 23.60 -45.78 26.13
N ALA A 8 24.52 -44.95 26.62
CA ALA A 8 24.17 -43.78 27.45
C ALA A 8 23.26 -42.81 26.69
N LEU A 9 23.55 -42.54 25.41
CA LEU A 9 22.72 -41.67 24.59
C LEU A 9 21.32 -42.28 24.34
N ALA A 10 21.24 -43.58 24.07
CA ALA A 10 19.96 -44.27 23.89
C ALA A 10 19.10 -44.26 25.17
N ILE A 11 19.73 -44.42 26.35
CA ILE A 11 19.05 -44.34 27.65
C ILE A 11 18.55 -42.92 27.91
N VAL A 12 19.35 -41.90 27.60
CA VAL A 12 18.93 -40.49 27.72
C VAL A 12 17.74 -40.19 26.80
N VAL A 13 17.78 -40.65 25.54
CA VAL A 13 16.67 -40.48 24.60
C VAL A 13 15.40 -41.20 25.09
N LEU A 14 15.52 -42.42 25.62
CA LEU A 14 14.40 -43.17 26.19
C LEU A 14 13.82 -42.52 27.44
N LEU A 15 14.67 -41.96 28.31
CA LEU A 15 14.25 -41.24 29.51
C LEU A 15 13.53 -39.94 29.15
N LEU A 16 14.03 -39.20 28.15
CA LEU A 16 13.38 -37.99 27.64
C LEU A 16 12.02 -38.33 27.01
N ALA A 17 11.92 -39.43 26.25
CA ALA A 17 10.65 -39.91 25.70
C ALA A 17 9.65 -40.32 26.79
N ALA A 18 10.11 -40.97 27.85
CA ALA A 18 9.26 -41.35 28.99
C ALA A 18 8.78 -40.12 29.79
N VAL A 19 9.66 -39.14 30.03
CA VAL A 19 9.31 -37.86 30.69
C VAL A 19 8.31 -37.07 29.86
N GLN A 20 8.44 -37.07 28.53
CA GLN A 20 7.47 -36.43 27.63
C GLN A 20 6.09 -37.09 27.73
N HIS A 21 6.02 -38.42 27.61
CA HIS A 21 4.76 -39.17 27.61
C HIS A 21 4.05 -39.13 28.97
N TRP A 22 4.79 -39.08 30.09
CA TRP A 22 4.22 -39.14 31.44
C TRP A 22 4.09 -37.79 32.15
N GLY A 23 4.93 -36.80 31.79
CA GLY A 23 5.05 -35.52 32.48
C GLY A 23 4.37 -34.33 31.79
N LEU A 24 4.39 -34.29 30.45
CA LEU A 24 3.90 -33.13 29.68
C LEU A 24 2.53 -33.37 29.04
N GLU A 25 2.20 -34.61 28.66
CA GLU A 25 0.90 -34.95 28.04
C GLU A 25 -0.30 -35.00 29.02
N ARG A 26 -0.08 -34.76 30.33
CA ARG A 26 -1.17 -34.78 31.34
C ARG A 26 -2.06 -33.53 31.33
N GLN A 27 -1.64 -32.45 30.67
CA GLN A 27 -2.50 -31.31 30.38
C GLN A 27 -2.51 -31.10 28.88
N PRO A 28 -3.58 -31.47 28.17
CA PRO A 28 -3.76 -30.99 26.81
C PRO A 28 -4.02 -29.49 26.93
N GLU A 29 -2.99 -28.67 26.82
CA GLU A 29 -3.20 -27.34 26.27
C GLU A 29 -3.83 -27.58 24.90
N THR A 30 -5.11 -27.28 24.78
CA THR A 30 -5.84 -27.32 23.52
C THR A 30 -5.38 -26.15 22.66
N VAL A 31 -4.12 -26.18 22.22
CA VAL A 31 -3.78 -25.62 20.92
C VAL A 31 -4.48 -26.56 19.94
N VAL A 32 -5.61 -26.12 19.40
CA VAL A 32 -6.33 -26.87 18.37
C VAL A 32 -5.45 -26.88 17.13
N GLU A 33 -4.48 -27.78 17.09
CA GLU A 33 -3.75 -28.06 15.87
C GLU A 33 -4.70 -28.77 14.92
N ALA A 34 -5.04 -28.12 13.80
CA ALA A 34 -5.84 -28.75 12.76
C ALA A 34 -5.17 -30.08 12.34
N PRO A 35 -5.90 -31.22 12.36
CA PRO A 35 -5.34 -32.49 11.92
C PRO A 35 -4.93 -32.42 10.45
N MET A 36 -3.79 -33.03 10.09
CA MET A 36 -3.38 -33.18 8.68
C MET A 36 -4.45 -33.97 7.93
N LYS A 37 -5.33 -33.29 7.19
CA LYS A 37 -6.48 -33.94 6.54
C LYS A 37 -6.14 -34.73 5.28
N ASN A 38 -4.93 -34.62 4.70
CA ASN A 38 -4.55 -35.47 3.57
C ASN A 38 -3.03 -35.52 3.33
N LEU A 39 -2.38 -36.62 3.75
CA LEU A 39 -0.99 -36.93 3.39
C LEU A 39 -0.85 -37.67 2.05
N ARG A 40 -1.97 -38.08 1.44
CA ARG A 40 -1.97 -38.97 0.26
C ARG A 40 -1.35 -38.35 -1.00
N ASN A 41 -1.25 -37.02 -1.09
CA ASN A 41 -0.83 -36.31 -2.30
C ASN A 41 0.52 -35.60 -2.16
N ILE A 42 1.26 -35.80 -1.07
CA ILE A 42 2.60 -35.22 -0.91
C ILE A 42 3.62 -36.21 -1.49
N PRO A 43 4.52 -35.81 -2.42
CA PRO A 43 5.58 -36.68 -2.93
C PRO A 43 6.39 -37.29 -1.78
N ALA A 44 6.75 -38.58 -1.87
CA ALA A 44 7.47 -39.29 -0.80
C ALA A 44 8.77 -38.57 -0.36
N SER A 45 9.42 -37.87 -1.29
CA SER A 45 10.61 -37.03 -1.03
C SER A 45 10.34 -35.81 -0.14
N GLN A 46 9.09 -35.33 -0.06
CA GLN A 46 8.68 -34.21 0.80
C GLN A 46 7.93 -34.67 2.05
N ALA A 47 7.23 -35.80 1.98
CA ALA A 47 6.53 -36.39 3.11
C ALA A 47 7.51 -36.94 4.17
N LEU A 48 8.63 -37.55 3.74
CA LEU A 48 9.60 -38.17 4.64
C LEU A 48 10.34 -37.15 5.53
N PRO A 49 10.87 -36.00 5.04
CA PRO A 49 11.45 -34.97 5.91
C PRO A 49 10.44 -34.35 6.87
N THR A 50 9.19 -34.13 6.43
CA THR A 50 8.12 -33.61 7.29
C THR A 50 7.78 -34.59 8.40
N TYR A 51 7.68 -35.88 8.07
CA TYR A 51 7.43 -36.96 9.02
C TYR A 51 8.59 -37.14 10.00
N ILE A 52 9.84 -37.13 9.52
CA ILE A 52 11.05 -37.14 10.36
C ILE A 52 11.08 -35.91 11.26
N ALA A 53 10.84 -34.70 10.75
CA ALA A 53 10.80 -33.48 11.54
C ALA A 53 9.71 -33.48 12.63
N SER A 54 8.57 -34.12 12.36
CA SER A 54 7.49 -34.28 13.33
C SER A 54 7.71 -35.40 14.35
N LEU A 55 8.33 -36.53 13.95
CA LEU A 55 8.56 -37.67 14.84
C LEU A 55 9.90 -37.65 15.59
N PHE A 56 10.99 -37.18 14.97
CA PHE A 56 12.31 -37.18 15.61
C PHE A 56 12.47 -36.06 16.63
N PHE A 57 11.82 -34.90 16.42
CA PHE A 57 12.08 -33.77 17.30
C PHE A 57 11.17 -33.68 18.51
N GLY A 58 9.93 -34.17 18.51
CA GLY A 58 9.06 -34.10 19.71
C GLY A 58 9.16 -32.73 20.43
N ALA A 59 9.54 -32.72 21.71
CA ALA A 59 9.82 -31.52 22.50
C ALA A 59 11.05 -30.67 22.05
N PHE A 60 12.02 -31.25 21.35
CA PHE A 60 13.17 -30.55 20.76
C PHE A 60 12.84 -29.79 19.47
N ARG A 61 11.61 -29.89 18.97
CA ARG A 61 11.19 -29.18 17.75
C ARG A 61 11.31 -27.68 17.90
N ALA A 62 10.96 -27.14 19.07
CA ALA A 62 11.13 -25.72 19.38
C ALA A 62 12.60 -25.29 19.30
N VAL A 63 13.51 -26.07 19.90
CA VAL A 63 14.96 -25.80 19.85
C VAL A 63 15.51 -25.90 18.42
N ALA A 64 15.07 -26.91 17.66
CA ALA A 64 15.46 -27.06 16.25
C ALA A 64 14.97 -25.88 15.40
N VAL A 65 13.75 -25.39 15.66
CA VAL A 65 13.20 -24.19 15.02
C VAL A 65 14.09 -22.98 15.34
N ASP A 66 14.41 -22.73 16.60
CA ASP A 66 15.26 -21.60 17.00
C ASP A 66 16.64 -21.65 16.34
N ILE A 67 17.27 -22.82 16.33
CA ILE A 67 18.57 -23.03 15.67
C ILE A 67 18.44 -22.71 14.17
N LEU A 68 17.42 -23.23 13.50
CA LEU A 68 17.24 -23.00 12.07
C LEU A 68 17.00 -21.52 11.74
N TRP A 69 16.24 -20.77 12.56
CA TRP A 69 16.07 -19.33 12.36
C TRP A 69 17.35 -18.53 12.64
N ILE A 70 18.15 -18.92 13.65
CA ILE A 70 19.47 -18.33 13.90
C ILE A 70 20.39 -18.57 12.70
N GLN A 71 20.41 -19.81 12.17
CA GLN A 71 21.20 -20.13 10.98
C GLN A 71 20.70 -19.38 9.76
N LEU A 72 19.38 -19.24 9.58
CA LEU A 72 18.81 -18.49 8.45
C LEU A 72 19.33 -17.05 8.44
N ARG A 73 19.31 -16.37 9.60
CA ARG A 73 19.87 -15.01 9.73
C ARG A 73 21.36 -14.98 9.42
N LYS A 74 22.12 -15.93 9.96
CA LYS A 74 23.58 -16.02 9.73
C LYS A 74 23.91 -16.19 8.24
N VAL A 75 23.27 -17.13 7.54
CA VAL A 75 23.54 -17.34 6.10
C VAL A 75 23.10 -16.16 5.25
N GLU A 76 22.08 -15.41 5.69
CA GLU A 76 21.63 -14.20 5.02
C GLU A 76 22.64 -13.06 5.19
N GLU A 77 23.17 -12.84 6.40
CA GLU A 77 24.27 -11.89 6.67
C GLU A 77 25.54 -12.25 5.86
N GLU A 78 25.85 -13.54 5.76
CA GLU A 78 26.98 -14.06 4.98
C GLU A 78 26.69 -14.12 3.47
N LYS A 79 25.49 -13.72 3.01
CA LYS A 79 25.04 -13.78 1.60
C LYS A 79 25.18 -15.17 0.95
N ARG A 80 25.04 -16.24 1.75
CA ARG A 80 25.08 -17.64 1.32
C ARG A 80 23.70 -18.08 0.80
N TRP A 81 23.34 -17.55 -0.36
CA TRP A 81 22.00 -17.63 -0.96
C TRP A 81 21.48 -19.04 -1.26
N TYR A 82 22.37 -19.95 -1.67
CA TYR A 82 21.99 -21.34 -1.94
C TYR A 82 21.52 -22.05 -0.67
N GLU A 83 22.32 -21.97 0.39
CA GLU A 83 22.04 -22.58 1.69
C GLU A 83 20.85 -21.94 2.39
N ARG A 84 20.63 -20.63 2.20
CA ARG A 84 19.42 -19.96 2.65
C ARG A 84 18.15 -20.68 2.14
N ARG A 85 18.12 -21.07 0.86
CA ARG A 85 16.97 -21.82 0.29
C ARG A 85 16.78 -23.18 0.96
N GLU A 86 17.87 -23.86 1.30
CA GLU A 86 17.83 -25.15 2.01
C GLU A 86 17.30 -24.98 3.44
N ILE A 87 17.76 -23.95 4.17
CA ILE A 87 17.28 -23.66 5.53
C ILE A 87 15.80 -23.27 5.52
N ILE A 88 15.34 -22.48 4.54
CA ILE A 88 13.91 -22.16 4.37
C ILE A 88 13.06 -23.43 4.20
N GLN A 89 13.54 -24.38 3.38
CA GLN A 89 12.89 -25.69 3.24
C GLN A 89 12.82 -26.44 4.56
N MET A 90 13.93 -26.52 5.30
CA MET A 90 13.98 -27.18 6.60
C MET A 90 13.02 -26.55 7.61
N ILE A 91 13.01 -25.21 7.72
CA ILE A 91 12.09 -24.47 8.59
C ILE A 91 10.64 -24.81 8.26
N SER A 92 10.30 -24.88 6.98
CA SER A 92 8.92 -25.19 6.56
C SER A 92 8.55 -26.66 6.80
N TYR A 93 9.50 -27.58 6.79
CA TYR A 93 9.27 -28.97 7.23
C TYR A 93 9.09 -29.09 8.75
N VAL A 94 9.82 -28.28 9.54
CA VAL A 94 9.68 -28.24 11.00
C VAL A 94 8.57 -27.29 11.47
N GLN A 95 7.85 -26.59 10.59
CA GLN A 95 6.69 -25.76 10.94
C GLN A 95 5.62 -25.73 9.82
N PRO A 96 5.17 -26.87 9.27
CA PRO A 96 4.36 -26.89 8.05
C PRO A 96 2.93 -26.38 8.29
N ARG A 97 2.45 -26.41 9.54
CA ARG A 97 1.12 -25.96 9.95
C ARG A 97 1.06 -24.48 10.37
N ASN A 98 2.21 -23.79 10.42
CA ASN A 98 2.23 -22.39 10.77
C ASN A 98 2.17 -21.54 9.49
N PRO A 99 1.02 -20.93 9.14
CA PRO A 99 0.91 -20.14 7.93
C PRO A 99 1.78 -18.88 7.95
N GLU A 100 2.14 -18.38 9.14
CA GLU A 100 3.01 -17.21 9.27
C GLU A 100 4.44 -17.51 8.84
N VAL A 101 4.90 -18.76 9.01
CA VAL A 101 6.21 -19.19 8.51
C VAL A 101 6.25 -19.14 6.99
N TRP A 102 5.21 -19.66 6.33
CA TRP A 102 5.10 -19.62 4.87
C TRP A 102 4.98 -18.18 4.36
N SER A 103 4.13 -17.38 5.00
CA SER A 103 3.95 -15.95 4.73
C SER A 103 5.27 -15.20 4.86
N HIS A 104 5.90 -15.25 6.02
CA HIS A 104 7.13 -14.54 6.32
C HIS A 104 8.26 -14.94 5.36
N LEU A 105 8.52 -16.24 5.16
CA LEU A 105 9.62 -16.68 4.30
C LEU A 105 9.39 -16.32 2.84
N GLY A 106 8.14 -16.40 2.37
CA GLY A 106 7.76 -16.02 1.01
C GLY A 106 7.86 -14.52 0.78
N TRP A 107 7.21 -13.72 1.64
CA TRP A 107 7.25 -12.26 1.62
C TRP A 107 8.68 -11.74 1.77
N HIS A 108 9.41 -12.16 2.80
CA HIS A 108 10.77 -11.69 3.05
C HIS A 108 11.72 -11.99 1.89
N SER A 109 11.55 -13.13 1.21
CA SER A 109 12.29 -13.45 -0.01
C SER A 109 11.92 -12.55 -1.18
N ALA A 110 10.61 -12.31 -1.40
CA ALA A 110 10.14 -11.46 -2.47
C ALA A 110 10.45 -9.97 -2.27
N TYR A 111 10.60 -9.52 -1.02
CA TYR A 111 10.84 -8.11 -0.69
C TYR A 111 12.29 -7.86 -0.28
N ASN A 112 12.64 -8.17 0.97
CA ASN A 112 13.92 -7.72 1.55
C ASN A 112 15.12 -8.36 0.85
N VAL A 113 15.05 -9.67 0.59
CA VAL A 113 16.16 -10.36 -0.08
C VAL A 113 16.26 -9.94 -1.54
N ALA A 114 15.15 -9.93 -2.28
CA ALA A 114 15.16 -9.45 -3.66
C ALA A 114 15.71 -8.00 -3.79
N ASN A 115 15.33 -7.11 -2.88
CA ASN A 115 15.81 -5.72 -2.86
C ASN A 115 17.30 -5.58 -2.46
N GLY A 116 17.89 -6.63 -1.88
CA GLY A 116 19.32 -6.68 -1.56
C GLY A 116 20.22 -6.92 -2.77
N PHE A 117 19.65 -7.24 -3.94
CA PHE A 117 20.40 -7.49 -5.18
C PHE A 117 20.38 -6.26 -6.09
N THR A 118 21.55 -5.95 -6.66
CA THR A 118 21.67 -4.91 -7.69
C THR A 118 21.39 -5.44 -9.10
N ASP A 119 21.60 -6.74 -9.34
CA ASP A 119 21.23 -7.39 -10.60
C ASP A 119 19.71 -7.66 -10.62
N PRO A 120 18.95 -7.04 -11.56
CA PRO A 120 17.51 -7.27 -11.67
C PRO A 120 17.12 -8.73 -11.94
N ASN A 121 18.00 -9.53 -12.56
CA ASN A 121 17.73 -10.94 -12.80
C ASN A 121 17.84 -11.77 -11.53
N GLU A 122 18.87 -11.54 -10.72
CA GLU A 122 19.00 -12.20 -9.41
C GLU A 122 17.89 -11.76 -8.45
N ALA A 123 17.54 -10.47 -8.45
CA ALA A 123 16.40 -9.96 -7.71
C ALA A 123 15.10 -10.69 -8.12
N TRP A 124 14.85 -10.81 -9.44
CA TRP A 124 13.68 -11.51 -9.99
C TRP A 124 13.60 -12.97 -9.53
N GLU A 125 14.72 -13.71 -9.51
CA GLU A 125 14.73 -15.10 -9.06
C GLU A 125 14.25 -15.24 -7.60
N TRP A 126 14.53 -14.25 -6.75
CA TRP A 126 14.02 -14.22 -5.39
C TRP A 126 12.55 -13.81 -5.29
N VAL A 127 12.09 -12.92 -6.18
CA VAL A 127 10.64 -12.63 -6.33
C VAL A 127 9.88 -13.88 -6.74
N LYS A 128 10.33 -14.55 -7.81
CA LYS A 128 9.75 -15.80 -8.30
C LYS A 128 9.75 -16.86 -7.21
N PHE A 129 10.88 -17.03 -6.50
CA PHE A 129 10.97 -17.95 -5.37
C PHE A 129 9.93 -17.64 -4.28
N GLY A 130 9.81 -16.37 -3.85
CA GLY A 130 8.86 -15.97 -2.81
C GLY A 130 7.40 -16.23 -3.19
N LEU A 131 7.01 -15.90 -4.42
CA LEU A 131 5.67 -16.18 -4.97
C LEU A 131 5.37 -17.68 -5.00
N LEU A 132 6.31 -18.49 -5.50
CA LEU A 132 6.18 -19.96 -5.52
C LEU A 132 6.18 -20.55 -4.10
N TRP A 133 6.88 -19.93 -3.15
CA TRP A 133 6.91 -20.36 -1.76
C TRP A 133 5.55 -20.16 -1.08
N LEU A 134 4.95 -18.99 -1.26
CA LEU A 134 3.59 -18.72 -0.79
C LEU A 134 2.59 -19.69 -1.42
N ARG A 135 2.73 -19.95 -2.73
CA ARG A 135 1.88 -20.93 -3.44
C ARG A 135 2.03 -22.36 -2.90
N ARG A 136 3.25 -22.76 -2.52
CA ARG A 136 3.51 -24.04 -1.83
C ARG A 136 2.87 -24.07 -0.44
N GLY A 137 2.91 -22.95 0.28
CA GLY A 137 2.18 -22.77 1.54
C GLY A 137 0.68 -22.99 1.35
N ILE A 138 0.07 -22.37 0.32
CA ILE A 138 -1.34 -22.59 -0.03
C ILE A 138 -1.61 -24.07 -0.36
N GLY A 139 -0.71 -24.74 -1.08
CA GLY A 139 -0.86 -26.19 -1.33
C GLY A 139 -0.79 -27.05 -0.07
N THR A 140 0.01 -26.62 0.93
CA THR A 140 0.15 -27.30 2.22
C THR A 140 -1.05 -27.03 3.15
N LEU A 141 -1.56 -25.80 3.12
CA LEU A 141 -2.67 -25.31 3.94
C LEU A 141 -3.77 -24.73 3.04
N PRO A 142 -4.51 -25.58 2.29
CA PRO A 142 -5.43 -25.13 1.25
C PRO A 142 -6.64 -24.36 1.77
N GLN A 143 -7.03 -24.56 3.04
CA GLN A 143 -8.12 -23.83 3.69
C GLN A 143 -7.63 -22.60 4.45
N GLU A 144 -6.41 -22.14 4.18
CA GLU A 144 -5.87 -20.96 4.83
C GLU A 144 -6.10 -19.70 3.99
N PRO A 145 -7.06 -18.82 4.37
CA PRO A 145 -7.31 -17.58 3.63
C PRO A 145 -6.15 -16.60 3.71
N TYR A 146 -5.41 -16.56 4.84
CA TYR A 146 -4.28 -15.66 5.01
C TYR A 146 -3.19 -15.90 3.97
N LEU A 147 -2.87 -17.15 3.63
CA LEU A 147 -1.83 -17.43 2.64
C LEU A 147 -2.23 -17.01 1.22
N LYS A 148 -3.52 -17.10 0.89
CA LYS A 148 -4.05 -16.63 -0.40
C LYS A 148 -4.01 -15.11 -0.47
N GLU A 149 -4.41 -14.46 0.62
CA GLU A 149 -4.29 -13.02 0.79
C GLU A 149 -2.82 -12.58 0.66
N GLN A 150 -1.87 -13.21 1.34
CA GLN A 150 -0.44 -12.87 1.27
C GLN A 150 0.17 -13.05 -0.12
N LEU A 151 -0.23 -14.11 -0.86
CA LEU A 151 0.19 -14.26 -2.25
C LEU A 151 -0.40 -13.15 -3.14
N ALA A 152 -1.69 -12.85 -2.98
CA ALA A 152 -2.35 -11.78 -3.71
C ALA A 152 -1.75 -10.40 -3.38
N TYR A 153 -1.49 -10.12 -2.10
CA TYR A 153 -0.85 -8.91 -1.63
C TYR A 153 0.54 -8.77 -2.23
N THR A 154 1.34 -9.84 -2.23
CA THR A 154 2.69 -9.80 -2.81
C THR A 154 2.65 -9.51 -4.32
N LEU A 155 1.72 -10.12 -5.06
CA LEU A 155 1.51 -9.84 -6.49
C LEU A 155 1.10 -8.38 -6.73
N TRP A 156 0.14 -7.90 -5.95
CA TRP A 156 -0.38 -6.54 -6.03
C TRP A 156 0.67 -5.50 -5.66
N HIS A 157 1.13 -5.51 -4.41
CA HIS A 157 1.94 -4.45 -3.84
C HIS A 157 3.32 -4.38 -4.48
N LYS A 158 3.94 -5.53 -4.79
CA LYS A 158 5.28 -5.50 -5.39
C LYS A 158 5.26 -4.96 -6.82
N ALA A 159 4.19 -5.20 -7.57
CA ALA A 159 4.00 -4.65 -8.90
C ALA A 159 3.53 -3.18 -8.89
N ALA A 160 2.95 -2.70 -7.78
CA ALA A 160 2.39 -1.36 -7.67
C ALA A 160 3.36 -0.29 -7.16
N TRP A 161 4.48 -0.68 -6.55
CA TRP A 161 5.36 0.24 -5.81
C TRP A 161 6.82 0.16 -6.25
N ARG A 162 7.14 0.81 -7.38
CA ARG A 162 8.50 1.19 -7.76
C ARG A 162 8.55 2.70 -7.94
N ASP A 163 9.21 3.40 -7.03
CA ASP A 163 9.37 4.87 -7.05
C ASP A 163 8.03 5.64 -7.19
N GLY A 164 6.96 5.09 -6.61
CA GLY A 164 5.62 5.66 -6.66
C GLY A 164 4.81 5.32 -7.91
N ASP A 165 5.30 4.46 -8.80
CA ASP A 165 4.59 4.03 -10.02
C ASP A 165 4.58 2.50 -10.18
N LEU A 166 3.84 2.02 -11.18
CA LEU A 166 3.80 0.61 -11.57
C LEU A 166 5.19 0.11 -11.97
N ASP A 167 5.58 -1.03 -11.40
CA ASP A 167 6.77 -1.76 -11.81
C ASP A 167 6.52 -2.50 -13.13
N MET A 168 6.64 -1.77 -14.25
CA MET A 168 6.38 -2.29 -15.59
C MET A 168 7.30 -3.47 -15.96
N ASP A 169 8.53 -3.51 -15.44
CA ASP A 169 9.46 -4.60 -15.72
C ASP A 169 9.04 -5.88 -15.00
N LEU A 170 8.66 -5.76 -13.73
CA LEU A 170 8.17 -6.90 -12.95
C LEU A 170 6.87 -7.44 -13.54
N LEU A 171 5.94 -6.57 -13.92
CA LEU A 171 4.69 -6.95 -14.58
C LEU A 171 4.96 -7.75 -15.86
N LYS A 172 5.87 -7.27 -16.71
CA LYS A 172 6.29 -8.00 -17.92
C LYS A 172 6.98 -9.32 -17.61
N ARG A 173 7.79 -9.41 -16.55
CA ARG A 173 8.44 -10.67 -16.14
C ARG A 173 7.41 -11.72 -15.72
N ILE A 174 6.41 -11.32 -14.93
CA ILE A 174 5.31 -12.20 -14.52
C ILE A 174 4.50 -12.66 -15.75
N GLU A 175 4.12 -11.73 -16.64
CA GLU A 175 3.36 -12.05 -17.85
C GLU A 175 4.11 -12.93 -18.86
N ASN A 176 5.45 -12.89 -18.88
CA ASN A 176 6.24 -13.71 -19.79
C ASN A 176 6.69 -15.05 -19.17
N ASP A 177 6.46 -15.27 -17.88
CA ASP A 177 6.81 -16.52 -17.19
C ASP A 177 5.60 -17.48 -17.15
N ALA A 178 5.47 -18.31 -18.18
CA ALA A 178 4.36 -19.26 -18.33
C ALA A 178 4.35 -20.33 -17.21
N GLU A 179 5.53 -20.73 -16.73
CA GLU A 179 5.65 -21.70 -15.63
C GLU A 179 5.13 -21.09 -14.32
N LEU A 180 5.56 -19.87 -14.01
CA LEU A 180 5.08 -19.14 -12.84
C LEU A 180 3.57 -18.93 -12.91
N GLN A 181 3.04 -18.46 -14.05
CA GLN A 181 1.60 -18.24 -14.21
C GLN A 181 0.79 -19.53 -13.99
N SER A 182 1.24 -20.64 -14.58
CA SER A 182 0.57 -21.93 -14.37
C SER A 182 0.63 -22.39 -12.92
N ALA A 183 1.69 -22.05 -12.17
CA ALA A 183 1.83 -22.43 -10.78
C ALA A 183 0.95 -21.56 -9.84
N LEU A 184 0.88 -20.25 -10.09
CA LEU A 184 0.19 -19.31 -9.20
C LEU A 184 -1.33 -19.36 -9.31
N LEU A 185 -1.86 -19.76 -10.48
CA LEU A 185 -3.29 -19.91 -10.64
C LEU A 185 -3.87 -20.92 -9.64
N PRO A 186 -5.05 -20.63 -9.05
CA PRO A 186 -5.69 -21.57 -8.16
C PRO A 186 -6.05 -22.89 -8.86
N ASP A 187 -5.99 -24.01 -8.13
CA ASP A 187 -6.25 -25.34 -8.70
C ASP A 187 -7.57 -25.40 -9.47
N GLY A 188 -7.52 -25.96 -10.69
CA GLY A 188 -8.67 -26.06 -11.60
C GLY A 188 -8.88 -24.84 -12.52
N MET A 189 -8.14 -23.75 -12.32
CA MET A 189 -8.18 -22.57 -13.18
C MET A 189 -7.07 -22.64 -14.23
N LYS A 190 -7.38 -22.24 -15.46
CA LYS A 190 -6.42 -22.07 -16.56
C LYS A 190 -6.73 -20.77 -17.29
N SER A 191 -5.70 -20.15 -17.85
CA SER A 191 -5.82 -18.99 -18.73
C SER A 191 -5.35 -19.38 -20.13
N ASP A 192 -6.04 -18.87 -21.15
CA ASP A 192 -5.68 -18.99 -22.57
C ASP A 192 -4.71 -17.88 -23.03
N ARG A 193 -4.51 -16.87 -22.19
CA ARG A 193 -3.57 -15.76 -22.40
C ARG A 193 -2.73 -15.49 -21.16
N PRO A 194 -1.60 -14.78 -21.31
CA PRO A 194 -0.90 -14.21 -20.17
C PRO A 194 -1.80 -13.33 -19.30
N LEU A 195 -1.61 -13.43 -17.99
CA LEU A 195 -2.28 -12.63 -16.98
C LEU A 195 -1.27 -11.73 -16.26
N SER A 196 -1.67 -10.49 -15.99
CA SER A 196 -0.87 -9.60 -15.15
C SER A 196 -0.83 -10.09 -13.69
N ALA A 197 0.07 -9.51 -12.89
CA ALA A 197 0.11 -9.76 -11.45
C ALA A 197 -1.24 -9.46 -10.76
N PHE A 198 -1.91 -8.38 -11.18
CA PHE A 198 -3.21 -7.98 -10.62
C PHE A 198 -4.32 -8.96 -10.98
N GLU A 199 -4.32 -9.46 -12.21
CA GLU A 199 -5.29 -10.47 -12.65
C GLU A 199 -5.08 -11.81 -11.92
N LEU A 200 -3.84 -12.21 -11.67
CA LEU A 200 -3.51 -13.41 -10.88
C LEU A 200 -3.94 -13.28 -9.41
N ALA A 201 -3.94 -12.08 -8.85
CA ALA A 201 -4.34 -11.81 -7.48
C ALA A 201 -5.86 -11.94 -7.25
N LEU A 202 -6.69 -11.53 -8.22
CA LEU A 202 -8.15 -11.51 -8.09
C LEU A 202 -8.78 -12.85 -7.66
N PRO A 203 -8.51 -14.00 -8.32
CA PRO A 203 -9.13 -15.26 -7.92
C PRO A 203 -8.60 -15.80 -6.58
N LEU A 204 -7.41 -15.38 -6.14
CA LEU A 204 -6.88 -15.70 -4.81
C LEU A 204 -7.64 -14.94 -3.73
N LEU A 205 -7.88 -13.64 -3.94
CA LEU A 205 -8.67 -12.79 -3.04
C LEU A 205 -10.12 -13.27 -2.94
N GLU A 206 -10.72 -13.68 -4.06
CA GLU A 206 -12.06 -14.24 -4.07
C GLU A 206 -12.16 -15.51 -3.21
N ARG A 207 -11.21 -16.44 -3.36
CA ARG A 207 -11.15 -17.66 -2.54
C ARG A 207 -10.91 -17.34 -1.06
N ALA A 208 -9.99 -16.43 -0.76
CA ALA A 208 -9.71 -15.98 0.60
C ALA A 208 -10.97 -15.38 1.25
N ARG A 209 -11.68 -14.51 0.53
CA ARG A 209 -12.94 -13.91 0.97
C ARG A 209 -13.97 -14.98 1.30
N ASN A 210 -14.20 -15.91 0.36
CA ASN A 210 -15.22 -16.95 0.54
C ASN A 210 -14.91 -17.86 1.74
N GLU A 211 -13.64 -18.20 1.97
CA GLU A 211 -13.21 -18.97 3.15
C GLU A 211 -13.31 -18.18 4.47
N LEU A 212 -13.26 -16.85 4.41
CA LEU A 212 -13.48 -15.97 5.55
C LEU A 212 -14.98 -15.78 5.84
N LEU A 213 -15.89 -16.00 4.88
CA LEU A 213 -17.34 -15.92 5.14
C LEU A 213 -17.81 -16.98 6.13
N ASP A 214 -17.14 -18.13 6.14
CA ASP A 214 -17.42 -19.22 7.05
C ASP A 214 -16.72 -19.05 8.42
N ARG A 215 -16.09 -17.90 8.67
CA ARG A 215 -15.33 -17.61 9.90
C ARG A 215 -15.75 -16.26 10.48
N ASP A 216 -15.91 -16.19 11.80
CA ASP A 216 -16.27 -14.93 12.44
C ASP A 216 -15.18 -13.86 12.25
N ILE A 217 -13.93 -14.18 12.56
CA ILE A 217 -12.75 -13.31 12.43
C ILE A 217 -11.48 -14.18 12.30
N LYS A 218 -10.48 -13.75 11.53
CA LYS A 218 -9.13 -14.32 11.59
C LYS A 218 -8.10 -13.28 12.05
N LEU A 219 -7.53 -13.48 13.24
CA LEU A 219 -6.37 -12.74 13.72
C LEU A 219 -5.08 -13.38 13.18
N THR A 220 -4.24 -12.61 12.52
CA THR A 220 -2.87 -13.02 12.15
C THR A 220 -1.93 -12.83 13.33
N GLN A 221 -0.78 -13.52 13.35
CA GLN A 221 0.23 -13.33 14.40
C GLN A 221 0.82 -11.91 14.40
N MET A 222 0.70 -11.19 13.28
CA MET A 222 1.05 -9.77 13.17
C MET A 222 0.00 -8.83 13.77
N GLY A 223 -1.05 -9.36 14.40
CA GLY A 223 -2.11 -8.57 15.02
C GLY A 223 -3.11 -7.97 14.03
N LEU A 224 -3.09 -8.40 12.76
CA LEU A 224 -4.02 -7.94 11.74
C LEU A 224 -5.28 -8.80 11.74
N TYR A 225 -6.42 -8.15 11.65
CA TYR A 225 -7.70 -8.82 11.45
C TYR A 225 -8.01 -8.92 9.96
N LEU A 226 -8.21 -10.14 9.47
CA LEU A 226 -8.68 -10.37 8.10
C LEU A 226 -10.19 -10.46 8.09
N TYR A 227 -10.79 -9.61 7.26
CA TYR A 227 -12.23 -9.61 6.99
C TYR A 227 -12.49 -9.90 5.51
N PRO A 228 -13.64 -10.48 5.17
CA PRO A 228 -14.09 -10.59 3.79
C PRO A 228 -14.04 -9.25 3.04
N ASP A 229 -14.43 -8.15 3.68
CA ASP A 229 -14.41 -6.81 3.07
C ASP A 229 -13.00 -6.30 2.76
N THR A 230 -11.99 -6.72 3.54
CA THR A 230 -10.59 -6.42 3.24
C THR A 230 -10.18 -7.04 1.91
N MET A 231 -10.65 -8.26 1.61
CA MET A 231 -10.34 -8.94 0.36
C MET A 231 -10.98 -8.24 -0.84
N ASP A 232 -12.23 -7.79 -0.67
CA ASP A 232 -12.93 -7.01 -1.69
C ASP A 232 -12.27 -5.64 -1.92
N GLY A 233 -11.78 -5.00 -0.86
CA GLY A 233 -10.98 -3.78 -0.95
C GLY A 233 -9.68 -3.98 -1.73
N PHE A 234 -8.97 -5.08 -1.48
CA PHE A 234 -7.77 -5.43 -2.26
C PHE A 234 -8.09 -5.78 -3.71
N ALA A 235 -9.21 -6.47 -3.96
CA ALA A 235 -9.63 -6.81 -5.32
C ALA A 235 -9.93 -5.54 -6.12
N ARG A 236 -10.60 -4.56 -5.51
CA ARG A 236 -10.80 -3.23 -6.08
C ARG A 236 -9.48 -2.57 -6.47
N MET A 237 -8.48 -2.56 -5.57
CA MET A 237 -7.16 -1.96 -5.88
C MET A 237 -6.47 -2.67 -7.04
N CYS A 238 -6.54 -4.00 -7.11
CA CYS A 238 -6.02 -4.77 -8.25
C CYS A 238 -6.71 -4.36 -9.56
N MET A 239 -8.03 -4.14 -9.55
CA MET A 239 -8.76 -3.69 -10.76
C MET A 239 -8.33 -2.30 -11.22
N ILE A 240 -8.10 -1.35 -10.31
CA ILE A 240 -7.61 0.01 -10.65
C ILE A 240 -6.23 -0.09 -11.26
N LEU A 241 -5.31 -0.80 -10.62
CA LEU A 241 -3.93 -0.93 -11.10
C LEU A 241 -3.85 -1.71 -12.41
N GLN A 242 -4.74 -2.67 -12.63
CA GLN A 242 -4.88 -3.31 -13.93
C GLN A 242 -5.37 -2.32 -15.00
N GLY A 243 -6.32 -1.44 -14.67
CA GLY A 243 -6.74 -0.35 -15.56
C GLY A 243 -5.58 0.57 -15.92
N MET A 244 -4.81 1.00 -14.91
CA MET A 244 -3.60 1.80 -15.11
C MET A 244 -2.55 1.07 -15.95
N TYR A 245 -2.36 -0.23 -15.75
CA TYR A 245 -1.42 -1.04 -16.51
C TYR A 245 -1.80 -1.08 -18.00
N GLN A 246 -3.07 -1.39 -18.31
CA GLN A 246 -3.55 -1.36 -19.69
C GLN A 246 -3.43 0.04 -20.31
N TRP A 247 -3.67 1.08 -19.52
CA TRP A 247 -3.53 2.44 -19.99
C TRP A 247 -2.09 2.78 -20.36
N LYS A 248 -1.10 2.41 -19.52
CA LYS A 248 0.33 2.58 -19.82
C LYS A 248 0.79 1.76 -21.02
N LEU A 249 0.13 0.64 -21.31
CA LEU A 249 0.35 -0.13 -22.55
C LEU A 249 -0.28 0.49 -23.80
N GLY A 250 -0.93 1.66 -23.68
CA GLY A 250 -1.60 2.33 -24.80
C GLY A 250 -2.94 1.71 -25.17
N ARG A 251 -3.63 1.05 -24.22
CA ARG A 251 -4.93 0.39 -24.42
C ARG A 251 -6.03 1.09 -23.60
N PRO A 252 -6.44 2.31 -23.98
CA PRO A 252 -7.36 3.13 -23.19
C PRO A 252 -8.74 2.49 -23.02
N GLU A 253 -9.28 1.82 -24.05
CA GLU A 253 -10.58 1.14 -23.94
C GLU A 253 -10.54 -0.01 -22.94
N GLU A 254 -9.46 -0.79 -22.90
CA GLU A 254 -9.28 -1.84 -21.89
C GLU A 254 -9.12 -1.25 -20.49
N ALA A 255 -8.40 -0.12 -20.36
CA ALA A 255 -8.27 0.58 -19.08
C ALA A 255 -9.63 1.00 -18.52
N LYS A 256 -10.49 1.60 -19.37
CA LYS A 256 -11.86 2.00 -19.00
C LYS A 256 -12.69 0.82 -18.51
N VAL A 257 -12.59 -0.34 -19.17
CA VAL A 257 -13.28 -1.57 -18.73
C VAL A 257 -12.87 -1.96 -17.31
N TRP A 258 -11.59 -1.87 -16.97
CA TRP A 258 -11.09 -2.20 -15.63
C TRP A 258 -11.49 -1.17 -14.57
N PHE A 259 -11.48 0.12 -14.89
CA PHE A 259 -11.98 1.15 -13.97
C PHE A 259 -13.48 0.98 -13.67
N VAL A 260 -14.28 0.62 -14.68
CA VAL A 260 -15.70 0.27 -14.48
C VAL A 260 -15.86 -0.99 -13.61
N ARG A 261 -14.96 -1.98 -13.72
CA ARG A 261 -14.97 -3.15 -12.82
C ARG A 261 -14.68 -2.73 -11.37
N ALA A 262 -13.68 -1.87 -11.14
CA ALA A 262 -13.38 -1.34 -9.82
C ALA A 262 -14.56 -0.57 -9.22
N GLN A 263 -15.24 0.25 -10.01
CA GLN A 263 -16.49 0.93 -9.62
C GLN A 263 -17.56 -0.08 -9.19
N LYS A 264 -17.84 -1.08 -10.03
CA LYS A 264 -18.83 -2.13 -9.72
C LYS A 264 -18.50 -2.90 -8.45
N GLN A 265 -17.21 -3.16 -8.20
CA GLN A 265 -16.75 -3.80 -6.97
C GLN A 265 -17.10 -2.96 -5.73
N VAL A 266 -16.87 -1.65 -5.77
CA VAL A 266 -17.24 -0.76 -4.65
C VAL A 266 -18.76 -0.66 -4.49
N GLU A 267 -19.50 -0.56 -5.58
CA GLU A 267 -20.97 -0.56 -5.54
C GLU A 267 -21.53 -1.85 -4.94
N ASP A 268 -20.92 -3.00 -5.27
CA ASP A 268 -21.26 -4.30 -4.68
C ASP A 268 -20.98 -4.32 -3.16
N MET A 269 -19.81 -3.83 -2.75
CA MET A 269 -19.47 -3.66 -1.34
C MET A 269 -20.49 -2.80 -0.59
N LEU A 270 -20.88 -1.64 -1.14
CA LEU A 270 -21.88 -0.74 -0.56
C LEU A 270 -23.29 -1.38 -0.50
N SER A 271 -23.65 -2.22 -1.48
CA SER A 271 -24.96 -2.90 -1.50
C SER A 271 -25.14 -3.88 -0.34
N ARG A 272 -24.04 -4.35 0.24
CA ARG A 272 -23.99 -5.28 1.38
C ARG A 272 -24.02 -4.57 2.73
N GLN A 273 -23.98 -3.23 2.76
CA GLN A 273 -24.00 -2.46 3.99
C GLN A 273 -25.33 -2.63 4.75
N ARG A 274 -25.27 -2.58 6.08
CA ARG A 274 -26.46 -2.64 6.92
C ARG A 274 -27.43 -1.49 6.56
N GLY A 275 -28.65 -1.84 6.16
CA GLY A 275 -29.68 -0.87 5.77
C GLY A 275 -29.68 -0.47 4.29
N ALA A 276 -28.74 -0.97 3.47
CA ALA A 276 -28.76 -0.73 2.03
C ALA A 276 -29.99 -1.39 1.36
N PRO A 277 -30.69 -0.69 0.46
CA PRO A 277 -31.83 -1.25 -0.27
C PRO A 277 -31.38 -2.47 -1.11
N PRO A 278 -32.24 -3.48 -1.28
CA PRO A 278 -31.93 -4.59 -2.18
C PRO A 278 -31.78 -4.07 -3.62
N ARG A 279 -30.71 -4.48 -4.30
CA ARG A 279 -30.45 -4.17 -5.71
C ARG A 279 -30.51 -5.46 -6.51
N GLU A 280 -31.28 -5.45 -7.59
CA GLU A 280 -31.43 -6.61 -8.49
C GLU A 280 -30.06 -6.99 -9.09
N GLY A 281 -29.70 -8.27 -9.01
CA GLY A 281 -28.39 -8.80 -9.43
C GLY A 281 -27.26 -8.73 -8.38
N PHE A 282 -27.52 -8.19 -7.18
CA PHE A 282 -26.55 -8.04 -6.09
C PHE A 282 -26.98 -8.87 -4.86
N GLU A 283 -27.11 -10.18 -5.06
CA GLU A 283 -27.60 -11.11 -4.04
C GLU A 283 -26.63 -11.20 -2.85
N LYS A 284 -27.08 -10.65 -1.71
CA LYS A 284 -26.31 -10.49 -0.47
C LYS A 284 -25.86 -11.85 0.10
N ARG A 285 -24.56 -12.16 0.01
CA ARG A 285 -23.97 -13.34 0.69
C ARG A 285 -23.52 -13.08 2.13
N TYR A 286 -23.31 -11.81 2.52
CA TYR A 286 -23.02 -11.39 3.90
C TYR A 286 -23.21 -9.87 4.04
N ARG A 287 -23.26 -9.34 5.27
CA ARG A 287 -23.40 -7.90 5.56
C ARG A 287 -22.07 -7.30 6.03
N ASN A 288 -21.84 -6.02 5.74
CA ASN A 288 -20.66 -5.27 6.16
C ASN A 288 -20.97 -3.91 6.80
N ASP A 289 -19.99 -3.37 7.52
CA ASP A 289 -20.03 -2.05 8.16
C ASP A 289 -18.92 -1.16 7.59
N LEU A 290 -19.09 -0.76 6.32
CA LEU A 290 -18.11 0.07 5.61
C LEU A 290 -18.13 1.53 6.07
N SER A 291 -16.96 2.15 6.05
CA SER A 291 -16.81 3.60 6.21
C SER A 291 -17.59 4.36 5.13
N PRO A 292 -18.19 5.53 5.44
CA PRO A 292 -18.83 6.39 4.45
C PRO A 292 -17.96 6.73 3.23
N ILE A 293 -16.63 6.74 3.39
CA ILE A 293 -15.65 7.03 2.32
C ILE A 293 -15.80 6.11 1.09
N PHE A 294 -16.37 4.91 1.24
CA PHE A 294 -16.64 4.03 0.11
C PHE A 294 -17.67 4.59 -0.87
N LYS A 295 -18.56 5.47 -0.41
CA LYS A 295 -19.47 6.21 -1.30
C LYS A 295 -18.70 7.20 -2.17
N ASP A 296 -17.73 7.90 -1.59
CA ASP A 296 -16.89 8.85 -2.30
C ASP A 296 -16.02 8.13 -3.34
N TRP A 297 -15.46 6.97 -3.00
CA TRP A 297 -14.77 6.10 -3.98
C TRP A 297 -15.67 5.69 -5.15
N ALA A 298 -16.90 5.26 -4.89
CA ALA A 298 -17.83 4.86 -5.95
C ALA A 298 -18.15 6.02 -6.90
N GLU A 299 -18.38 7.23 -6.37
CA GLU A 299 -18.63 8.42 -7.18
C GLU A 299 -17.38 8.84 -7.96
N MET A 300 -16.21 8.84 -7.34
CA MET A 300 -14.96 9.20 -8.00
C MET A 300 -14.63 8.24 -9.16
N TYR A 301 -14.85 6.94 -9.00
CA TYR A 301 -14.53 5.95 -10.04
C TYR A 301 -15.42 6.09 -11.29
N LYS A 302 -16.60 6.70 -11.18
CA LYS A 302 -17.44 7.04 -12.34
C LYS A 302 -16.74 7.98 -13.31
N SER A 303 -15.85 8.83 -12.80
CA SER A 303 -15.10 9.80 -13.60
C SER A 303 -13.81 9.23 -14.20
N TYR A 304 -13.37 8.04 -13.80
CA TYR A 304 -12.11 7.47 -14.30
C TYR A 304 -12.10 7.23 -15.82
N PRO A 305 -13.18 6.74 -16.44
CA PRO A 305 -13.23 6.65 -17.90
C PRO A 305 -13.08 7.99 -18.61
N GLU A 306 -13.68 9.05 -18.06
CA GLU A 306 -13.58 10.40 -18.60
C GLU A 306 -12.16 10.97 -18.41
N ILE A 307 -11.49 10.66 -17.31
CA ILE A 307 -10.07 10.99 -17.11
C ILE A 307 -9.22 10.38 -18.22
N VAL A 308 -9.45 9.10 -18.58
CA VAL A 308 -8.74 8.46 -19.70
C VAL A 308 -9.00 9.21 -20.99
N ASP A 309 -10.26 9.46 -21.34
CA ASP A 309 -10.63 10.14 -22.60
C ASP A 309 -10.03 11.55 -22.70
N LEU A 310 -10.06 12.33 -21.62
CA LEU A 310 -9.49 13.68 -21.58
C LEU A 310 -7.96 13.65 -21.67
N THR A 311 -7.31 12.69 -21.01
CA THR A 311 -5.86 12.54 -21.12
C THR A 311 -5.43 12.13 -22.53
N GLU A 312 -6.19 11.25 -23.19
CA GLU A 312 -5.93 10.88 -24.59
C GLU A 312 -6.10 12.08 -25.52
N LYS A 313 -7.12 12.92 -25.31
CA LYS A 313 -7.28 14.19 -26.03
C LYS A 313 -6.12 15.15 -25.75
N ALA A 314 -5.72 15.30 -24.50
CA ALA A 314 -4.65 16.18 -24.07
C ALA A 314 -3.27 15.83 -24.64
N LYS A 315 -3.08 14.62 -25.23
CA LYS A 315 -1.90 14.30 -26.04
C LYS A 315 -1.73 15.23 -27.24
N SER A 316 -2.82 15.85 -27.72
CA SER A 316 -2.81 16.90 -28.75
C SER A 316 -2.04 18.15 -28.32
N LYS A 317 -1.83 18.33 -27.01
CA LYS A 317 -1.24 19.52 -26.35
C LYS A 317 -2.01 20.82 -26.60
N LYS A 318 -3.28 20.73 -26.98
CA LYS A 318 -4.15 21.90 -27.06
C LYS A 318 -4.45 22.43 -25.64
N PRO A 319 -4.31 23.75 -25.39
CA PRO A 319 -4.58 24.33 -24.07
C PRO A 319 -5.95 23.99 -23.51
N GLU A 320 -6.99 23.97 -24.36
CA GLU A 320 -8.36 23.64 -23.96
C GLU A 320 -8.51 22.19 -23.48
N ASP A 321 -7.80 21.23 -24.08
CA ASP A 321 -7.85 19.81 -23.70
C ASP A 321 -7.11 19.60 -22.36
N LEU A 322 -5.96 20.27 -22.17
CA LEU A 322 -5.20 20.22 -20.92
C LEU A 322 -5.97 20.85 -19.76
N LEU A 323 -6.64 21.99 -20.00
CA LEU A 323 -7.48 22.65 -19.00
C LEU A 323 -8.71 21.81 -18.63
N ALA A 324 -9.34 21.16 -19.61
CA ALA A 324 -10.47 20.26 -19.35
C ALA A 324 -10.06 19.05 -18.50
N GLN A 325 -8.93 18.42 -18.83
CA GLN A 325 -8.37 17.33 -18.02
C GLN A 325 -8.07 17.80 -16.60
N LEU A 326 -7.45 18.97 -16.46
CA LEU A 326 -7.07 19.51 -15.16
C LEU A 326 -8.30 19.84 -14.31
N ALA A 327 -9.32 20.46 -14.91
CA ALA A 327 -10.57 20.78 -14.25
C ALA A 327 -11.28 19.55 -13.67
N LEU A 328 -11.26 18.44 -14.42
CA LEU A 328 -11.83 17.19 -13.94
C LEU A 328 -11.02 16.61 -12.77
N VAL A 329 -9.71 16.42 -12.95
CA VAL A 329 -8.86 15.76 -11.94
C VAL A 329 -8.79 16.58 -10.64
N GLN A 330 -8.58 17.90 -10.74
CA GLN A 330 -8.61 18.79 -9.58
C GLN A 330 -10.01 18.80 -8.93
N GLY A 331 -11.07 18.91 -9.72
CA GLY A 331 -12.44 18.95 -9.20
C GLY A 331 -12.80 17.70 -8.39
N LEU A 332 -12.27 16.53 -8.76
CA LEU A 332 -12.41 15.30 -7.97
C LEU A 332 -11.67 15.40 -6.64
N LEU A 333 -10.42 15.86 -6.64
CA LEU A 333 -9.62 16.03 -5.42
C LEU A 333 -10.26 17.02 -4.45
N VAL A 334 -10.79 18.15 -4.95
CA VAL A 334 -11.50 19.13 -4.12
C VAL A 334 -12.77 18.55 -3.51
N ARG A 335 -13.56 17.84 -4.31
CA ARG A 335 -14.86 17.31 -3.87
C ARG A 335 -14.71 16.20 -2.84
N HIS A 336 -13.76 15.30 -3.06
CA HIS A 336 -13.64 14.07 -2.30
C HIS A 336 -12.47 14.12 -1.29
N GLY A 337 -11.60 15.11 -1.40
CA GLY A 337 -10.39 15.24 -0.61
C GLY A 337 -9.29 14.29 -1.09
N PRO A 338 -8.14 14.30 -0.39
CA PRO A 338 -7.03 13.39 -0.63
C PRO A 338 -7.39 11.96 -0.19
N ILE A 339 -8.34 11.33 -0.87
CA ILE A 339 -8.63 9.91 -0.69
C ILE A 339 -7.43 9.13 -1.25
N ASP A 340 -7.11 8.00 -0.60
CA ASP A 340 -5.99 7.06 -0.86
C ASP A 340 -5.99 6.49 -2.30
N GLU A 341 -5.80 7.39 -3.27
CA GLU A 341 -5.65 7.18 -4.72
C GLU A 341 -4.36 7.89 -5.15
N HIS A 342 -3.27 7.54 -4.48
CA HIS A 342 -1.94 8.13 -4.66
C HIS A 342 -1.41 8.09 -6.11
N TRP A 343 -2.05 7.28 -6.96
CA TRP A 343 -1.76 7.22 -8.37
C TRP A 343 -2.33 8.38 -9.17
N LEU A 344 -3.47 8.96 -8.79
CA LEU A 344 -4.12 10.07 -9.50
C LEU A 344 -3.49 11.41 -9.10
N TRP A 345 -3.14 11.53 -7.83
CA TRP A 345 -2.48 12.68 -7.22
C TRP A 345 -1.60 12.18 -6.07
N SER A 346 -0.44 12.79 -5.84
CA SER A 346 0.33 12.54 -4.61
C SER A 346 1.40 13.61 -4.47
N ARG A 347 1.46 14.23 -3.29
CA ARG A 347 2.47 15.26 -2.98
C ARG A 347 3.91 14.83 -3.33
N TYR A 348 4.20 13.53 -3.17
CA TYR A 348 5.55 13.00 -3.33
C TYR A 348 5.78 12.25 -4.64
N ASN A 349 4.76 12.14 -5.49
CA ASN A 349 4.85 11.41 -6.76
C ASN A 349 4.72 12.35 -7.95
N PRO A 350 5.83 12.78 -8.57
CA PRO A 350 5.77 13.64 -9.76
C PRO A 350 5.10 12.95 -10.96
N PHE A 351 4.97 11.62 -10.95
CA PHE A 351 4.36 10.86 -12.04
C PHE A 351 2.83 10.76 -11.93
N ALA A 352 2.23 11.20 -10.82
CA ALA A 352 0.78 11.24 -10.69
C ALA A 352 0.17 12.17 -11.77
N PRO A 353 -0.92 11.79 -12.46
CA PRO A 353 -1.52 12.57 -13.54
C PRO A 353 -1.79 14.03 -13.19
N LEU A 354 -2.24 14.33 -11.97
CA LEU A 354 -2.47 15.72 -11.54
C LEU A 354 -1.18 16.52 -11.52
N ASN A 355 -0.17 16.04 -10.78
CA ASN A 355 1.15 16.68 -10.68
C ASN A 355 1.81 16.82 -12.06
N ALA A 356 1.81 15.75 -12.85
CA ALA A 356 2.40 15.78 -14.19
C ALA A 356 1.67 16.72 -15.16
N LEU A 357 0.39 17.01 -14.91
CA LEU A 357 -0.42 17.92 -15.73
C LEU A 357 -0.18 19.37 -15.32
N LYS A 358 -0.20 19.67 -14.03
CA LYS A 358 0.08 21.00 -13.51
C LYS A 358 1.54 21.42 -13.81
N GLN A 359 2.55 20.54 -13.61
CA GLN A 359 3.95 20.75 -14.03
C GLN A 359 4.14 21.01 -15.54
N LYS A 360 3.22 20.58 -16.40
CA LYS A 360 3.27 20.90 -17.85
C LYS A 360 2.70 22.28 -18.15
N LEU A 361 1.79 22.75 -17.31
CA LEU A 361 1.10 24.02 -17.44
C LEU A 361 1.82 25.14 -16.67
N SER A 362 2.79 24.79 -15.81
CA SER A 362 3.48 25.71 -14.92
C SER A 362 4.94 25.33 -14.64
N ASP A 363 5.71 26.28 -14.10
CA ASP A 363 7.02 26.03 -13.48
C ASP A 363 6.90 25.80 -11.95
N ASP A 364 5.71 25.44 -11.44
CA ASP A 364 5.49 25.17 -10.03
C ASP A 364 6.08 23.80 -9.64
N THR A 365 6.86 23.79 -8.56
CA THR A 365 7.54 22.60 -8.04
C THR A 365 6.97 22.12 -6.71
N GLN A 366 6.07 22.88 -6.08
CA GLN A 366 5.43 22.58 -4.79
C GLN A 366 3.97 22.11 -4.92
N GLU A 367 3.58 21.68 -6.11
CA GLU A 367 2.18 21.41 -6.48
C GLU A 367 1.44 20.40 -5.57
N CYS A 368 0.11 20.58 -5.51
CA CYS A 368 -0.88 19.82 -4.73
C CYS A 368 -1.03 20.24 -3.27
N ASN A 369 -0.60 21.44 -2.91
CA ASN A 369 -0.88 22.08 -1.63
C ASN A 369 -2.20 22.86 -1.62
N ASP A 370 -3.13 22.52 -2.51
CA ASP A 370 -4.37 23.30 -2.73
C ASP A 370 -5.46 23.10 -1.68
N SER A 371 -5.21 22.29 -0.65
CA SER A 371 -6.09 22.19 0.52
C SER A 371 -5.33 22.31 1.83
N ILE A 372 -6.05 22.66 2.90
CA ILE A 372 -5.47 22.70 4.25
C ILE A 372 -4.88 21.35 4.63
N GLU A 373 -5.44 20.23 4.20
CA GLU A 373 -4.94 18.89 4.49
C GLU A 373 -3.66 18.55 3.70
N MET A 374 -3.37 19.32 2.66
CA MET A 374 -2.20 19.12 1.78
C MET A 374 -1.22 20.29 1.82
N GLY A 375 -1.37 21.24 2.76
CA GLY A 375 -0.48 22.39 2.86
C GLY A 375 0.99 22.03 3.03
N SER A 376 1.87 22.75 2.33
CA SER A 376 3.33 22.58 2.41
C SER A 376 3.87 23.14 3.72
N GLU A 377 4.73 22.39 4.40
CA GLU A 377 5.29 22.85 5.67
C GLU A 377 6.34 23.94 5.44
N ILE A 378 6.20 25.06 6.16
CA ILE A 378 7.15 26.17 6.17
C ILE A 378 7.42 26.62 7.61
N SER A 379 8.63 27.08 7.86
CA SER A 379 9.05 27.65 9.14
C SER A 379 8.99 29.19 9.12
N PRO A 380 8.81 29.84 10.28
CA PRO A 380 8.95 31.30 10.36
C PRO A 380 10.34 31.74 9.87
N GLY A 381 10.37 32.66 8.90
CA GLY A 381 11.59 33.11 8.22
C GLY A 381 11.87 32.44 6.88
N ASP A 382 11.16 31.37 6.55
CA ASP A 382 11.30 30.69 5.26
C ASP A 382 10.78 31.55 4.10
N LEU A 383 11.28 31.21 2.91
CA LEU A 383 10.79 31.74 1.65
C LEU A 383 9.53 30.97 1.23
N ALA A 384 8.37 31.60 1.33
CA ALA A 384 7.14 31.08 0.75
C ALA A 384 7.09 31.48 -0.73
N VAL A 385 7.14 30.51 -1.65
CA VAL A 385 7.03 30.77 -3.08
C VAL A 385 5.59 30.52 -3.47
N ALA A 386 4.86 31.58 -3.83
CA ALA A 386 3.48 31.47 -4.29
C ALA A 386 3.48 31.37 -5.81
N THR A 387 3.21 30.17 -6.30
CA THR A 387 3.35 29.79 -7.71
C THR A 387 2.00 29.39 -8.30
N LEU A 388 0.90 30.05 -7.91
CA LEU A 388 -0.47 29.74 -8.38
C LEU A 388 -0.54 29.45 -9.88
N ALA A 389 -0.51 28.18 -10.22
CA ALA A 389 -0.44 27.77 -11.60
C ALA A 389 -1.25 26.50 -11.85
N PRO A 390 -2.22 26.56 -12.79
CA PRO A 390 -2.51 27.68 -13.68
C PRO A 390 -3.10 28.92 -12.98
N GLU A 391 -2.69 30.10 -13.43
CA GLU A 391 -3.10 31.39 -12.85
C GLU A 391 -4.63 31.53 -12.83
N GLY A 392 -5.20 31.80 -11.65
CA GLY A 392 -6.65 31.94 -11.45
C GLY A 392 -7.41 30.63 -11.25
N LEU A 393 -6.73 29.47 -11.34
CA LEU A 393 -7.31 28.15 -11.09
C LEU A 393 -6.72 27.45 -9.86
N ASP A 394 -5.66 28.01 -9.27
CA ASP A 394 -4.86 27.37 -8.24
C ASP A 394 -4.89 28.15 -6.91
N VAL A 395 -4.65 27.43 -5.81
CA VAL A 395 -4.56 27.95 -4.44
C VAL A 395 -3.41 27.26 -3.75
N ASP A 396 -2.61 28.00 -2.98
CA ASP A 396 -1.55 27.42 -2.16
C ASP A 396 -1.92 27.46 -0.68
N TYR A 397 -1.84 26.31 0.00
CA TYR A 397 -1.85 26.25 1.45
C TYR A 397 -0.46 25.92 2.02
N TYR A 398 -0.14 26.50 3.17
CA TYR A 398 1.06 26.17 3.92
C TYR A 398 0.76 25.89 5.39
N TRP A 399 1.52 24.98 5.98
CA TRP A 399 1.51 24.67 7.41
C TRP A 399 2.65 25.36 8.10
N ILE A 400 2.34 26.03 9.20
CA ILE A 400 3.34 26.67 10.04
C ILE A 400 3.30 26.01 11.41
N GLY A 401 4.38 25.31 11.76
CA GLY A 401 4.62 24.86 13.12
C GLY A 401 5.25 25.98 13.95
N VAL A 402 4.58 26.40 15.01
CA VAL A 402 5.14 27.32 16.01
C VAL A 402 5.44 26.52 17.28
N PRO A 403 6.66 25.99 17.43
CA PRO A 403 7.02 25.19 18.60
C PRO A 403 7.15 26.07 19.85
N PRO A 404 6.98 25.50 21.05
CA PRO A 404 7.44 26.17 22.27
C PRO A 404 8.97 26.32 22.25
N PRO A 405 9.52 27.35 22.91
CA PRO A 405 10.96 27.64 22.86
C PRO A 405 11.89 26.58 23.46
N ASP A 406 11.37 25.63 24.26
CA ASP A 406 12.12 24.54 24.89
C ASP A 406 11.35 23.21 24.71
N ASP A 407 12.06 22.06 24.68
CA ASP A 407 11.53 20.68 24.57
C ASP A 407 10.74 20.20 25.83
N GLN A 408 10.23 21.16 26.61
CA GLN A 408 9.39 20.96 27.78
C GLN A 408 7.94 21.30 27.45
N SER A 409 7.00 20.74 28.23
CA SER A 409 5.56 21.05 28.13
C SER A 409 5.32 22.56 27.96
N PRO A 410 4.44 22.98 27.03
CA PRO A 410 4.29 24.38 26.67
C PRO A 410 3.98 25.23 27.90
N ARG A 411 4.90 26.14 28.25
CA ARG A 411 4.70 27.10 29.34
C ARG A 411 3.47 27.96 29.02
N GLN A 412 2.51 27.99 29.93
CA GLN A 412 1.39 28.93 29.90
C GLN A 412 1.69 30.11 30.84
N PRO A 413 1.49 31.38 30.39
CA PRO A 413 1.00 31.77 29.07
C PRO A 413 2.10 31.72 27.99
N ALA A 414 1.69 31.42 26.75
CA ALA A 414 2.59 31.49 25.60
C ALA A 414 3.09 32.93 25.38
N ARG A 415 4.33 33.08 24.92
CA ARG A 415 4.91 34.40 24.65
C ARG A 415 4.55 34.83 23.22
N PRO A 416 4.24 36.12 23.00
CA PRO A 416 4.03 36.63 21.65
C PRO A 416 5.24 36.38 20.75
N MET A 417 5.00 35.88 19.54
CA MET A 417 6.01 35.62 18.52
C MET A 417 5.59 36.29 17.21
N THR A 418 6.55 36.82 16.46
CA THR A 418 6.27 37.38 15.13
C THR A 418 6.51 36.31 14.08
N LEU A 419 5.45 35.90 13.39
CA LEU A 419 5.57 35.12 12.17
C LEU A 419 5.94 36.09 11.04
N LYS A 420 7.02 35.80 10.32
CA LYS A 420 7.49 36.58 9.18
C LYS A 420 7.74 35.65 8.01
N PHE A 421 7.16 35.97 6.87
CA PHE A 421 7.31 35.23 5.62
C PHE A 421 7.67 36.20 4.50
N ILE A 422 8.45 35.72 3.54
CA ILE A 422 8.76 36.46 2.32
C ILE A 422 8.07 35.74 1.17
N PHE A 423 7.14 36.42 0.50
CA PHE A 423 6.51 35.91 -0.70
C PHE A 423 7.30 36.34 -1.93
N LYS A 424 7.67 35.37 -2.76
CA LYS A 424 8.26 35.60 -4.09
C LYS A 424 7.39 34.97 -5.16
N ARG A 425 7.35 35.62 -6.32
CA ARG A 425 6.75 35.07 -7.55
C ARG A 425 7.82 34.80 -8.60
N PRO A 426 7.72 33.71 -9.39
CA PRO A 426 8.68 33.38 -10.45
C PRO A 426 8.71 34.42 -11.57
N ALA A 427 7.56 35.06 -11.83
CA ALA A 427 7.38 36.11 -12.82
C ALA A 427 6.43 37.20 -12.30
N ALA A 428 6.38 38.35 -12.98
CA ALA A 428 5.33 39.34 -12.73
C ALA A 428 3.98 38.73 -13.11
N ALA A 429 3.16 38.38 -12.12
CA ALA A 429 1.86 37.76 -12.39
C ALA A 429 0.87 38.82 -12.91
N ARG A 430 -0.14 38.35 -13.65
CA ARG A 430 -1.21 39.20 -14.19
C ARG A 430 -2.31 39.45 -13.16
N LEU A 431 -2.45 38.57 -12.17
CA LEU A 431 -3.43 38.67 -11.09
C LEU A 431 -2.82 39.21 -9.79
N ASP A 432 -3.57 40.08 -9.13
CA ASP A 432 -3.36 40.41 -7.73
C ASP A 432 -3.65 39.17 -6.88
N LEU A 433 -2.80 38.89 -5.89
CA LEU A 433 -2.98 37.73 -5.01
C LEU A 433 -3.22 38.20 -3.59
N LYS A 434 -4.01 37.43 -2.84
CA LYS A 434 -4.32 37.66 -1.44
C LYS A 434 -3.74 36.52 -0.61
N VAL A 435 -3.13 36.89 0.51
CA VAL A 435 -2.66 35.96 1.53
C VAL A 435 -3.54 36.08 2.76
N THR A 436 -4.06 34.96 3.25
CA THR A 436 -4.80 34.88 4.51
C THR A 436 -4.08 33.95 5.48
N LEU A 437 -3.75 34.47 6.67
CA LEU A 437 -3.23 33.68 7.80
C LEU A 437 -4.41 33.21 8.65
N PHE A 438 -4.44 31.93 8.99
CA PHE A 438 -5.43 31.31 9.87
C PHE A 438 -4.79 30.72 11.13
N ASP A 439 -5.54 30.73 12.22
CA ASP A 439 -5.18 30.00 13.44
C ASP A 439 -5.45 28.50 13.34
N ARG A 440 -5.11 27.76 14.42
CA ARG A 440 -5.37 26.32 14.54
C ARG A 440 -6.85 25.94 14.33
N GLY A 441 -7.76 26.83 14.70
CA GLY A 441 -9.20 26.67 14.54
C GLY A 441 -9.73 27.08 13.17
N ARG A 442 -8.85 27.36 12.20
CA ARG A 442 -9.19 27.83 10.85
C ARG A 442 -9.89 29.20 10.84
N ARG A 443 -9.67 30.04 11.86
CA ARG A 443 -10.18 31.42 11.90
C ARG A 443 -9.16 32.36 11.27
N PRO A 444 -9.57 33.28 10.38
CA PRO A 444 -8.64 34.22 9.77
C PRO A 444 -8.12 35.22 10.81
N LEU A 445 -6.81 35.43 10.83
CA LEU A 445 -6.09 36.34 11.72
C LEU A 445 -5.64 37.62 10.99
N LYS A 446 -5.19 37.49 9.76
CA LYS A 446 -4.73 38.60 8.92
C LYS A 446 -4.92 38.27 7.45
N GLU A 447 -5.36 39.28 6.69
CA GLU A 447 -5.43 39.23 5.22
C GLU A 447 -4.62 40.37 4.62
N GLU A 448 -3.91 40.11 3.52
CA GLU A 448 -3.09 41.09 2.83
C GLU A 448 -3.04 40.78 1.33
N VAL A 449 -3.27 41.80 0.49
CA VAL A 449 -3.06 41.69 -0.97
C VAL A 449 -1.58 41.92 -1.25
N LEU A 450 -0.94 40.95 -1.91
CA LEU A 450 0.47 41.01 -2.29
C LEU A 450 0.69 42.00 -3.43
N ASP A 451 1.74 42.82 -3.32
CA ASP A 451 2.13 43.74 -4.38
C ASP A 451 2.48 42.95 -5.66
N PRO A 452 1.77 43.16 -6.78
CA PRO A 452 2.02 42.46 -8.04
C PRO A 452 3.42 42.75 -8.61
N LYS A 453 4.12 43.80 -8.15
CA LYS A 453 5.48 44.16 -8.56
C LYS A 453 6.59 43.52 -7.72
N ALA A 454 6.26 42.74 -6.69
CA ALA A 454 7.22 42.03 -5.85
C ALA A 454 7.74 40.74 -6.51
N VAL A 455 8.47 40.90 -7.61
CA VAL A 455 9.04 39.81 -8.44
C VAL A 455 10.34 39.25 -7.83
N ALA A 456 10.64 37.97 -8.06
CA ALA A 456 11.93 37.35 -7.72
C ALA A 456 13.11 38.16 -8.30
N GLY A 457 13.92 38.75 -7.41
CA GLY A 457 15.05 39.64 -7.76
C GLY A 457 15.13 40.93 -6.94
N LYS A 458 14.07 41.27 -6.19
CA LYS A 458 14.07 42.29 -5.11
C LYS A 458 13.67 41.63 -3.78
N ASP A 459 13.82 42.36 -2.66
CA ASP A 459 13.26 41.95 -1.37
C ASP A 459 11.75 41.71 -1.58
N GLY A 460 11.30 40.45 -1.56
CA GLY A 460 9.90 40.08 -1.86
C GLY A 460 8.89 40.74 -0.90
N THR A 461 7.59 40.45 -1.05
CA THR A 461 6.60 41.01 -0.12
C THR A 461 6.75 40.36 1.26
N VAL A 462 7.05 41.17 2.28
CA VAL A 462 7.16 40.71 3.66
C VAL A 462 5.78 40.67 4.29
N PHE A 463 5.29 39.48 4.59
CA PHE A 463 4.09 39.28 5.41
C PHE A 463 4.51 39.01 6.85
N ALA A 464 4.07 39.85 7.78
CA ALA A 464 4.33 39.67 9.21
C ALA A 464 3.05 39.78 10.05
N HIS A 465 2.96 38.95 11.10
CA HIS A 465 1.88 38.99 12.08
C HIS A 465 2.36 38.48 13.44
N GLN A 466 1.91 39.10 14.54
CA GLN A 466 2.18 38.60 15.89
C GLN A 466 1.14 37.57 16.30
N VAL A 467 1.60 36.42 16.77
CA VAL A 467 0.77 35.35 17.33
C VAL A 467 1.06 35.17 18.81
N SER A 468 0.04 34.87 19.61
CA SER A 468 0.14 34.75 21.06
C SER A 468 0.15 33.32 21.58
N GLU A 469 -0.01 32.31 20.71
CA GLU A 469 -0.10 30.90 21.08
C GLU A 469 0.90 30.03 20.30
N TYR A 470 1.43 28.99 20.94
CA TYR A 470 2.17 27.93 20.25
C TYR A 470 1.19 26.98 19.56
N GLY A 471 1.61 26.37 18.45
CA GLY A 471 0.79 25.39 17.74
C GLY A 471 0.88 25.54 16.23
N ARG A 472 -0.16 25.03 15.55
CA ARG A 472 -0.23 25.00 14.08
C ARG A 472 -1.05 26.18 13.57
N TYR A 473 -0.48 26.89 12.60
CA TYR A 473 -1.15 27.94 11.83
C TYR A 473 -1.16 27.54 10.36
N PHE A 474 -2.03 28.21 9.59
CA PHE A 474 -2.16 27.94 8.16
C PHE A 474 -2.05 29.25 7.37
N LEU A 475 -1.36 29.23 6.24
CA LEU A 475 -1.43 30.31 5.26
C LEU A 475 -2.18 29.80 4.03
N LYS A 476 -3.02 30.65 3.46
CA LYS A 476 -3.63 30.45 2.14
C LYS A 476 -3.17 31.57 1.22
N VAL A 477 -2.80 31.23 -0.01
CA VAL A 477 -2.56 32.19 -1.09
C VAL A 477 -3.53 31.91 -2.22
N GLU A 478 -4.26 32.92 -2.65
CA GLU A 478 -5.29 32.80 -3.69
C GLU A 478 -5.39 34.09 -4.53
N PRO A 479 -6.08 34.10 -5.68
CA PRO A 479 -6.40 35.34 -6.40
C PRO A 479 -7.15 36.34 -5.51
N ALA A 480 -6.80 37.62 -5.60
CA ALA A 480 -7.42 38.68 -4.81
C ALA A 480 -8.80 39.11 -5.35
N ASP A 481 -9.03 38.95 -6.65
CA ASP A 481 -10.32 39.23 -7.28
C ASP A 481 -11.35 38.15 -6.87
N PRO A 482 -12.39 38.50 -6.11
CA PRO A 482 -13.39 37.53 -5.64
C PRO A 482 -14.29 36.99 -6.77
N SER A 483 -14.26 37.60 -7.96
CA SER A 483 -14.94 37.07 -9.15
C SER A 483 -14.19 35.88 -9.76
N ILE A 484 -12.87 35.80 -9.54
CA ILE A 484 -12.06 34.65 -9.88
C ILE A 484 -12.35 33.58 -8.83
N ARG A 485 -12.89 32.46 -9.31
CA ARG A 485 -13.14 31.29 -8.47
C ARG A 485 -12.05 30.28 -8.78
N PRO A 486 -10.90 30.33 -8.08
CA PRO A 486 -9.91 29.28 -8.20
C PRO A 486 -10.55 27.96 -7.77
N TRP A 487 -9.95 26.84 -8.16
CA TRP A 487 -10.42 25.57 -7.65
C TRP A 487 -10.22 25.54 -6.12
N PRO A 488 -11.27 25.17 -5.34
CA PRO A 488 -11.26 25.33 -3.89
C PRO A 488 -10.18 24.55 -3.14
#